data_AF-A0A6A5C7P1-F1
#
_entry.id   AF-A0A6A5C7P1-F1
#
_cell.length_a   1.000
_cell.length_b   1.000
_cell.length_c   1.000
_cell.angle_alpha   90.00
_cell.angle_beta   90.00
_cell.angle_gamma   90.00
#
_symmetry.space_group_name_H-M   'P 1'
#
loop_
_entity.id
_entity.type
_entity.pdbx_description
1 polymer ?
#
loop_
_entity_poly.entity_id
_entity_poly.type
_entity_poly.pdbx_seq_one_letter_code
_entity_poly.pdbx_strand_id
1 'polypeptide(L)'
;MSKSVQVSSGPRSMEEIDKDPHLIFSQFQYNEKQLQEAPFRRYNHKLDLHEPVRYYKKSNLEPEKFVHLMMQYYEKRKKHEGDLYDLAEYGCDAYIKSNPNMKDEFKFYIIFYRIYSLVISMKKNGPRPSHATIESLFKKGKEFLTSSLQQGQITQEEKEHYSIIFKLNYATYLDVAGKSPEEALYYFRKVIMFCLSKPSISEEIYNKAVYNLAFFFNKLKMVDEAAACYDSLFYIATCQSRKNIYLNRKTKNMGRLAVNCATWLMNAGKFEKAREVLSKTLREGLYSRDDEHDLMKLKQKI
;
A
#
# COMPACT_ATOMS: atom_id res chain seq x y z
N MET A 1 -10.64 0.70 -46.80
CA MET A 1 -9.91 -0.49 -46.32
C MET A 1 -9.29 -0.16 -44.98
N SER A 2 -9.98 -0.52 -43.90
CA SER A 2 -9.59 -0.20 -42.52
C SER A 2 -8.72 -1.32 -42.00
N LYS A 3 -7.42 -1.08 -41.78
CA LYS A 3 -6.53 -2.05 -41.13
C LYS A 3 -6.86 -2.11 -39.65
N SER A 4 -7.45 -3.21 -39.21
CA SER A 4 -7.56 -3.56 -37.80
C SER A 4 -6.16 -3.92 -37.27
N VAL A 5 -5.69 -3.18 -36.27
CA VAL A 5 -4.48 -3.52 -35.54
C VAL A 5 -4.85 -4.65 -34.57
N GLN A 6 -4.32 -5.85 -34.83
CA GLN A 6 -4.40 -6.96 -33.88
C GLN A 6 -3.50 -6.65 -32.67
N VAL A 7 -4.11 -6.54 -31.50
CA VAL A 7 -3.40 -6.43 -30.22
C VAL A 7 -3.03 -7.83 -29.77
N SER A 8 -1.73 -8.12 -29.74
CA SER A 8 -1.14 -9.34 -29.19
C SER A 8 -1.44 -9.46 -27.69
N SER A 9 -2.12 -10.54 -27.29
CA SER A 9 -2.55 -10.83 -25.92
C SER A 9 -1.60 -11.80 -25.18
N GLY A 10 -0.28 -11.64 -25.36
CA GLY A 10 0.73 -12.43 -24.65
C GLY A 10 1.30 -11.69 -23.42
N PRO A 11 1.74 -12.39 -22.36
CA PRO A 11 2.44 -11.77 -21.24
C PRO A 11 3.77 -11.16 -21.71
N ARG A 12 3.96 -9.85 -21.50
CA ARG A 12 5.19 -9.13 -21.84
C ARG A 12 6.38 -9.64 -21.03
N SER A 13 7.56 -9.64 -21.63
CA SER A 13 8.81 -10.03 -20.98
C SER A 13 9.22 -9.03 -19.88
N MET A 14 10.04 -9.45 -18.90
CA MET A 14 10.52 -8.58 -17.81
C MET A 14 11.26 -7.33 -18.31
N GLU A 15 11.97 -7.42 -19.43
CA GLU A 15 12.75 -6.33 -20.02
C GLU A 15 11.89 -5.29 -20.75
N GLU A 16 10.68 -5.67 -21.17
CA GLU A 16 9.72 -4.76 -21.82
C GLU A 16 8.93 -3.92 -20.80
N ILE A 17 8.75 -4.44 -19.58
CA ILE A 17 8.06 -3.75 -18.48
C ILE A 17 8.90 -2.55 -18.00
N ASP A 18 10.22 -2.67 -18.03
CA ASP A 18 11.15 -1.60 -17.64
C ASP A 18 11.24 -0.46 -18.66
N LYS A 19 10.82 -0.68 -19.92
CA LYS A 19 10.94 0.32 -20.99
C LYS A 19 9.70 1.20 -21.18
N ASP A 20 8.51 0.72 -20.80
CA ASP A 20 7.25 1.44 -21.01
C ASP A 20 6.26 1.31 -19.83
N PRO A 21 6.61 1.74 -18.60
CA PRO A 21 5.68 1.68 -17.46
C PRO A 21 4.37 2.47 -17.69
N HIS A 22 4.36 3.42 -18.63
CA HIS A 22 3.22 4.26 -18.95
C HIS A 22 2.16 3.59 -19.84
N LEU A 23 2.48 2.47 -20.53
CA LEU A 23 1.58 1.79 -21.47
C LEU A 23 1.02 0.44 -20.97
N ILE A 24 1.45 -0.04 -19.81
CA ILE A 24 1.10 -1.39 -19.34
C ILE A 24 -0.41 -1.52 -19.02
N PHE A 25 -1.13 -0.42 -18.76
CA PHE A 25 -2.42 -0.50 -18.07
C PHE A 25 -3.66 -0.19 -18.91
N SER A 26 -3.50 0.08 -20.21
CA SER A 26 -4.64 0.38 -21.10
C SER A 26 -5.44 -0.85 -21.56
N GLN A 27 -5.03 -2.06 -21.18
CA GLN A 27 -5.56 -3.31 -21.73
C GLN A 27 -6.40 -4.15 -20.75
N PHE A 28 -6.52 -3.74 -19.48
CA PHE A 28 -7.16 -4.59 -18.47
C PHE A 28 -8.64 -4.22 -18.25
N GLN A 29 -9.53 -5.15 -18.58
CA GLN A 29 -10.91 -5.13 -18.09
C GLN A 29 -10.92 -5.65 -16.65
N TYR A 30 -11.40 -4.82 -15.73
CA TYR A 30 -11.51 -5.18 -14.32
C TYR A 30 -12.87 -5.80 -14.04
N ASN A 31 -12.88 -7.02 -13.50
CA ASN A 31 -14.08 -7.65 -12.96
C ASN A 31 -14.19 -7.36 -11.46
N GLU A 32 -15.35 -6.85 -11.04
CA GLU A 32 -15.69 -6.57 -9.63
C GLU A 32 -15.96 -7.86 -8.85
N LYS A 33 -14.93 -8.69 -8.62
CA LYS A 33 -14.94 -9.63 -7.51
C LYS A 33 -14.09 -9.06 -6.39
N GLN A 34 -14.72 -8.23 -5.56
CA GLN A 34 -14.14 -7.82 -4.28
C GLN A 34 -13.88 -9.09 -3.46
N LEU A 35 -12.62 -9.49 -3.31
CA LEU A 35 -12.26 -10.15 -2.07
C LEU A 35 -12.51 -9.11 -0.98
N GLN A 36 -13.32 -9.47 0.02
CA GLN A 36 -13.46 -8.65 1.22
C GLN A 36 -12.05 -8.33 1.73
N GLU A 37 -11.80 -7.06 2.08
CA GLU A 37 -10.55 -6.60 2.70
C GLU A 37 -10.17 -7.52 3.87
N ALA A 38 -9.37 -8.54 3.58
CA ALA A 38 -9.06 -9.65 4.48
C ALA A 38 -10.30 -10.35 5.12
N PRO A 39 -10.15 -11.57 5.68
CA PRO A 39 -11.26 -12.28 6.35
C PRO A 39 -11.84 -11.55 7.57
N PHE A 40 -11.28 -10.41 7.97
CA PHE A 40 -11.53 -9.78 9.25
C PHE A 40 -12.88 -9.09 9.42
N ARG A 41 -13.67 -8.88 8.36
CA ARG A 41 -15.06 -8.45 8.52
C ARG A 41 -15.93 -9.50 9.22
N ARG A 42 -15.44 -10.73 9.41
CA ARG A 42 -16.13 -11.78 10.16
C ARG A 42 -16.13 -11.55 11.69
N TYR A 43 -15.27 -10.65 12.19
CA TYR A 43 -15.10 -10.45 13.63
C TYR A 43 -15.62 -9.09 14.05
N ASN A 44 -16.89 -9.06 14.49
CA ASN A 44 -17.62 -7.82 14.77
C ASN A 44 -17.66 -7.53 16.29
N HIS A 45 -16.48 -7.41 16.92
CA HIS A 45 -16.37 -7.13 18.35
C HIS A 45 -15.88 -5.71 18.62
N LYS A 46 -16.75 -4.82 19.10
CA LYS A 46 -16.32 -3.53 19.63
C LYS A 46 -15.47 -3.74 20.88
N LEU A 47 -14.18 -3.46 20.80
CA LEU A 47 -13.28 -3.41 21.96
C LEU A 47 -13.16 -1.95 22.40
N ASP A 48 -13.03 -1.74 23.71
CA ASP A 48 -12.80 -0.40 24.24
C ASP A 48 -11.33 -0.02 24.05
N LEU A 49 -11.07 0.98 23.20
CA LEU A 49 -9.72 1.48 22.91
C LEU A 49 -9.24 2.50 23.96
N HIS A 50 -10.03 2.77 25.01
CA HIS A 50 -9.63 3.65 26.11
C HIS A 50 -8.77 2.95 27.17
N GLU A 51 -8.70 1.61 27.16
CA GLU A 51 -7.83 0.88 28.07
C GLU A 51 -6.35 0.98 27.64
N PRO A 52 -5.44 1.37 28.54
CA PRO A 52 -4.02 1.52 28.22
C PRO A 52 -3.39 0.22 27.69
N VAL A 53 -2.58 0.33 26.64
CA VAL A 53 -1.87 -0.81 26.00
C VAL A 53 -1.10 -1.71 26.96
N ARG A 54 -0.62 -1.14 28.08
CA ARG A 54 0.03 -1.89 29.17
C ARG A 54 -0.85 -3.00 29.78
N TYR A 55 -2.17 -2.91 29.70
CA TYR A 55 -3.09 -3.96 30.17
C TYR A 55 -3.11 -5.19 29.24
N TYR A 56 -2.89 -4.97 27.93
CA TYR A 56 -2.89 -6.05 26.94
C TYR A 56 -1.58 -6.84 26.88
N LYS A 57 -0.51 -6.34 27.50
CA LYS A 57 0.76 -7.08 27.66
C LYS A 57 0.62 -8.34 28.55
N LYS A 58 -0.48 -8.45 29.31
CA LYS A 58 -0.78 -9.56 30.25
C LYS A 58 -2.18 -10.14 30.10
N SER A 59 -2.91 -9.81 29.03
CA SER A 59 -4.32 -10.16 28.93
C SER A 59 -4.53 -11.62 28.51
N ASN A 60 -5.48 -12.31 29.16
CA ASN A 60 -6.10 -13.56 28.69
C ASN A 60 -7.02 -13.34 27.47
N LEU A 61 -6.69 -12.37 26.61
CA LEU A 61 -7.47 -12.13 25.39
C LEU A 61 -7.27 -13.32 24.46
N GLU A 62 -8.38 -13.80 23.89
CA GLU A 62 -8.35 -14.77 22.79
C GLU A 62 -7.55 -14.20 21.59
N PRO A 63 -6.76 -15.03 20.87
CA PRO A 63 -5.92 -14.59 19.74
C PRO A 63 -6.66 -13.73 18.71
N GLU A 64 -7.90 -14.11 18.40
CA GLU A 64 -8.77 -13.40 17.47
C GLU A 64 -9.10 -11.97 17.95
N LYS A 65 -9.42 -11.82 19.25
CA LYS A 65 -9.71 -10.51 19.84
C LYS A 65 -8.46 -9.63 19.87
N PHE A 66 -7.29 -10.20 20.11
CA PHE A 66 -6.03 -9.45 20.07
C PHE A 66 -5.70 -8.95 18.66
N VAL A 67 -5.86 -9.79 17.63
CA VAL A 67 -5.70 -9.36 16.23
C VAL A 67 -6.72 -8.27 15.88
N HIS A 68 -7.97 -8.43 16.29
CA HIS A 68 -9.01 -7.42 16.07
C HIS A 68 -8.70 -6.09 16.77
N LEU A 69 -8.11 -6.13 17.97
CA LEU A 69 -7.64 -4.93 18.65
C LEU A 69 -6.58 -4.19 17.82
N MET A 70 -5.56 -4.91 17.32
CA MET A 70 -4.52 -4.34 16.46
C MET A 70 -5.10 -3.70 15.20
N MET A 71 -6.14 -4.32 14.63
CA MET A 71 -6.88 -3.77 13.49
C MET A 71 -7.61 -2.47 13.81
N GLN A 72 -8.31 -2.40 14.94
CA GLN A 72 -9.02 -1.19 15.33
C GLN A 72 -8.05 -0.03 15.58
N TYR A 73 -6.90 -0.32 16.21
CA TYR A 73 -5.82 0.67 16.35
C TYR A 73 -5.28 1.11 14.99
N TYR A 74 -5.13 0.19 14.03
CA TYR A 74 -4.73 0.50 12.65
C TYR A 74 -5.74 1.45 11.94
N GLU A 75 -7.04 1.16 12.06
CA GLU A 75 -8.08 1.98 11.45
C GLU A 75 -8.12 3.39 12.06
N LYS A 76 -7.90 3.49 13.37
CA LYS A 76 -7.91 4.75 14.13
C LYS A 76 -6.52 5.33 14.41
N ARG A 77 -5.50 4.91 13.66
CA ARG A 77 -4.08 5.23 13.88
C ARG A 77 -3.76 6.71 14.09
N LYS A 78 -4.53 7.64 13.50
CA LYS A 78 -4.33 9.09 13.69
C LYS A 78 -4.51 9.53 15.15
N LYS A 79 -5.32 8.82 15.93
CA LYS A 79 -5.63 9.13 17.34
C LYS A 79 -4.80 8.32 18.34
N HIS A 80 -4.31 7.16 17.93
CA HIS A 80 -3.71 6.16 18.82
C HIS A 80 -2.32 5.70 18.36
N GLU A 81 -1.54 6.62 17.78
CA GLU A 81 -0.25 6.26 17.18
C GLU A 81 0.77 5.78 18.23
N GLY A 82 0.81 6.43 19.39
CA GLY A 82 1.68 6.03 20.51
C GLY A 82 1.31 4.65 21.06
N ASP A 83 0.02 4.42 21.29
CA ASP A 83 -0.51 3.12 21.72
C ASP A 83 -0.16 2.00 20.73
N LEU A 84 -0.35 2.26 19.43
CA LEU A 84 -0.03 1.31 18.37
C LEU A 84 1.46 0.99 18.31
N TYR A 85 2.33 1.98 18.53
CA TYR A 85 3.77 1.78 18.60
C TYR A 85 4.16 0.95 19.83
N ASP A 86 3.65 1.28 21.02
CA ASP A 86 3.95 0.54 22.25
C ASP A 86 3.48 -0.93 22.18
N LEU A 87 2.33 -1.17 21.54
CA LEU A 87 1.81 -2.51 21.31
C LEU A 87 2.70 -3.29 20.35
N ALA A 88 3.13 -2.65 19.26
CA ALA A 88 4.03 -3.25 18.27
C ALA A 88 5.43 -3.52 18.82
N GLU A 89 5.97 -2.61 19.64
CA GLU A 89 7.34 -2.73 20.14
C GLU A 89 7.43 -3.78 21.27
N TYR A 90 6.47 -3.77 22.21
CA TYR A 90 6.58 -4.55 23.45
C TYR A 90 5.47 -5.60 23.65
N GLY A 91 4.30 -5.42 23.04
CA GLY A 91 3.13 -6.28 23.30
C GLY A 91 3.12 -7.58 22.50
N CYS A 92 3.49 -7.51 21.22
CA CYS A 92 3.37 -8.64 20.30
C CYS A 92 4.19 -9.88 20.70
N ASP A 93 5.47 -9.71 21.06
CA ASP A 93 6.33 -10.86 21.42
C ASP A 93 5.87 -11.53 22.72
N ALA A 94 5.53 -10.71 23.73
CA ALA A 94 5.01 -11.21 25.00
C ALA A 94 3.70 -12.00 24.78
N TYR A 95 2.80 -11.49 23.95
CA TYR A 95 1.52 -12.12 23.66
C TYR A 95 1.67 -13.42 22.86
N ILE A 96 2.55 -13.48 21.86
CA ILE A 96 2.83 -14.73 21.13
C ILE A 96 3.44 -15.77 22.10
N LYS A 97 4.38 -15.36 22.96
CA LYS A 97 5.02 -16.26 23.93
C LYS A 97 4.04 -16.81 24.97
N SER A 98 3.07 -16.01 25.42
CA SER A 98 2.05 -16.45 26.37
C SER A 98 0.98 -17.37 25.75
N ASN A 99 0.94 -17.47 24.41
CA ASN A 99 -0.07 -18.24 23.67
C ASN A 99 0.60 -19.24 22.70
N PRO A 100 1.34 -20.25 23.21
CA PRO A 100 2.13 -21.17 22.37
C PRO A 100 1.28 -21.98 21.37
N ASN A 101 0.04 -22.29 21.74
CA ASN A 101 -0.89 -23.09 20.92
C ASN A 101 -1.70 -22.24 19.92
N MET A 102 -1.38 -20.95 19.78
CA MET A 102 -2.05 -20.08 18.81
C MET A 102 -1.82 -20.56 17.38
N LYS A 103 -2.88 -20.53 16.56
CA LYS A 103 -2.79 -20.77 15.10
C LYS A 103 -1.74 -19.86 14.48
N ASP A 104 -0.94 -20.39 13.57
CA ASP A 104 0.10 -19.62 12.91
C ASP A 104 -0.47 -18.48 12.05
N GLU A 105 -1.72 -18.60 11.61
CA GLU A 105 -2.42 -17.51 10.92
C GLU A 105 -2.52 -16.25 11.80
N PHE A 106 -2.90 -16.42 13.07
CA PHE A 106 -2.97 -15.30 14.02
C PHE A 106 -1.59 -14.75 14.33
N LYS A 107 -0.57 -15.61 14.47
CA LYS A 107 0.83 -15.16 14.65
C LYS A 107 1.28 -14.32 13.45
N PHE A 108 0.96 -14.74 12.23
CA PHE A 108 1.21 -13.95 11.03
C PHE A 108 0.55 -12.57 11.10
N TYR A 109 -0.73 -12.49 11.46
CA TYR A 109 -1.42 -11.19 11.54
C TYR A 109 -0.84 -10.26 12.60
N ILE A 110 -0.44 -10.79 13.76
CA ILE A 110 0.25 -10.02 14.78
C ILE A 110 1.55 -9.43 14.21
N ILE A 111 2.35 -10.25 13.51
CA ILE A 111 3.59 -9.81 12.86
C ILE A 111 3.31 -8.78 11.75
N PHE A 112 2.25 -8.98 10.97
CA PHE A 112 1.82 -8.07 9.92
C PHE A 112 1.51 -6.68 10.47
N TYR A 113 0.62 -6.59 11.46
CA TYR A 113 0.23 -5.31 12.08
C TYR A 113 1.39 -4.68 12.83
N ARG A 114 2.27 -5.49 13.43
CA ARG A 114 3.51 -5.01 14.05
C ARG A 114 4.41 -4.31 13.04
N ILE A 115 4.75 -4.95 11.93
CA ILE A 115 5.59 -4.35 10.88
C ILE A 115 4.95 -3.07 10.35
N TYR A 116 3.65 -3.11 10.05
CA TYR A 116 2.93 -1.94 9.55
C TYR A 116 3.06 -0.74 10.51
N SER A 117 2.84 -0.98 11.80
CA SER A 117 2.90 0.03 12.85
C SER A 117 4.27 0.66 12.99
N LEU A 118 5.32 -0.18 12.97
CA LEU A 118 6.71 0.29 13.01
C LEU A 118 7.03 1.13 11.77
N VAL A 119 6.61 0.70 10.57
CA VAL A 119 6.82 1.45 9.33
C VAL A 119 6.13 2.82 9.34
N ILE A 120 4.91 2.91 9.89
CA ILE A 120 4.24 4.20 10.07
C ILE A 120 5.02 5.11 11.00
N SER A 121 5.43 4.59 12.17
CA SER A 121 6.21 5.37 13.13
C SER A 121 7.51 5.88 12.50
N MET A 122 8.18 5.04 11.69
CA MET A 122 9.36 5.41 10.93
C MET A 122 9.11 6.54 9.93
N LYS A 123 7.98 6.51 9.21
CA LYS A 123 7.64 7.57 8.25
C LYS A 123 7.49 8.93 8.91
N LYS A 124 7.00 8.96 10.15
CA LYS A 124 6.73 10.20 10.89
C LYS A 124 7.94 10.69 11.67
N ASN A 125 8.62 9.77 12.34
CA ASN A 125 9.64 10.08 13.36
C ASN A 125 11.06 9.72 12.93
N GLY A 126 11.24 9.15 11.74
CA GLY A 126 12.52 8.59 11.28
C GLY A 126 12.82 7.19 11.86
N PRO A 127 13.89 6.54 11.37
CA PRO A 127 14.35 5.25 11.89
C PRO A 127 14.86 5.37 13.34
N ARG A 128 14.54 4.38 14.19
CA ARG A 128 15.00 4.25 15.59
C ARG A 128 15.73 2.91 15.78
N PRO A 129 16.64 2.79 16.76
CA PRO A 129 17.41 1.56 16.99
C PRO A 129 16.55 0.31 17.21
N SER A 130 15.39 0.43 17.85
CA SER A 130 14.46 -0.69 18.08
C SER A 130 13.83 -1.25 16.80
N HIS A 131 13.98 -0.56 15.66
CA HIS A 131 13.52 -1.03 14.34
C HIS A 131 14.46 -2.04 13.69
N ALA A 132 15.60 -2.39 14.31
CA ALA A 132 16.53 -3.43 13.86
C ALA A 132 15.90 -4.84 13.75
N THR A 133 14.59 -4.96 14.02
CA THR A 133 13.83 -6.20 14.08
C THR A 133 12.96 -6.46 12.85
N ILE A 134 12.70 -5.48 11.96
CA ILE A 134 11.71 -5.63 10.88
C ILE A 134 12.07 -6.74 9.88
N GLU A 135 13.34 -6.91 9.53
CA GLU A 135 13.80 -7.97 8.62
C GLU A 135 13.59 -9.36 9.22
N SER A 136 13.89 -9.52 10.52
CA SER A 136 13.62 -10.74 11.28
C SER A 136 12.12 -11.03 11.37
N LEU A 137 11.32 -10.00 11.65
CA LEU A 137 9.86 -10.10 11.67
C LEU A 137 9.31 -10.48 10.29
N PHE A 138 9.86 -9.92 9.22
CA PHE A 138 9.45 -10.24 7.86
C PHE A 138 9.76 -11.71 7.51
N LYS A 139 10.92 -12.20 7.92
CA LYS A 139 11.26 -13.62 7.79
C LYS A 139 10.27 -14.51 8.56
N LYS A 140 10.05 -14.23 9.85
CA LYS A 140 9.10 -14.97 10.70
C LYS A 140 7.67 -14.94 10.14
N GLY A 141 7.21 -13.80 9.64
CA GLY A 141 5.88 -13.68 9.02
C GLY A 141 5.72 -14.56 7.79
N LYS A 142 6.76 -14.71 6.95
CA LYS A 142 6.75 -15.64 5.81
C LYS A 142 6.71 -17.10 6.25
N GLU A 143 7.42 -17.43 7.32
CA GLU A 143 7.41 -18.78 7.93
C GLU A 143 6.00 -19.11 8.44
N PHE A 144 5.36 -18.21 9.19
CA PHE A 144 3.98 -18.40 9.64
C PHE A 144 3.00 -18.55 8.48
N LEU A 145 3.05 -17.70 7.44
CA LEU A 145 2.20 -17.88 6.25
C LEU A 145 2.37 -19.24 5.58
N THR A 146 3.60 -19.75 5.52
CA THR A 146 3.88 -21.05 4.92
C THR A 146 3.33 -22.18 5.77
N SER A 147 3.51 -22.08 7.10
CA SER A 147 2.97 -23.08 8.02
C SER A 147 1.44 -23.06 8.08
N SER A 148 0.81 -21.89 8.05
CA SER A 148 -0.66 -21.75 7.99
C SER A 148 -1.26 -22.46 6.77
N LEU A 149 -0.62 -22.35 5.61
CA LEU A 149 -1.06 -23.10 4.41
C LEU A 149 -0.89 -24.60 4.62
N GLN A 150 0.25 -25.05 5.14
CA GLN A 150 0.52 -26.48 5.37
C GLN A 150 -0.46 -27.11 6.38
N GLN A 151 -0.90 -26.33 7.37
CA GLN A 151 -1.88 -26.73 8.38
C GLN A 151 -3.34 -26.57 7.93
N GLY A 152 -3.59 -26.12 6.69
CA GLY A 152 -4.94 -25.89 6.16
C GLY A 152 -5.70 -24.76 6.85
N GLN A 153 -5.00 -23.83 7.52
CA GLN A 153 -5.60 -22.65 8.18
C GLN A 153 -6.01 -21.59 7.16
N ILE A 154 -5.29 -21.52 6.04
CA ILE A 154 -5.54 -20.61 4.93
C ILE A 154 -5.43 -21.36 3.60
N THR A 155 -6.10 -20.83 2.58
CA THR A 155 -6.00 -21.29 1.20
C THR A 155 -4.74 -20.76 0.51
N GLN A 156 -4.38 -21.35 -0.65
CA GLN A 156 -3.29 -20.86 -1.48
C GLN A 156 -3.54 -19.42 -1.97
N GLU A 157 -4.79 -19.10 -2.31
CA GLU A 157 -5.19 -17.75 -2.76
C GLU A 157 -5.00 -16.71 -1.65
N GLU A 158 -5.43 -17.03 -0.42
CA GLU A 158 -5.22 -16.18 0.76
C GLU A 158 -3.74 -15.98 1.07
N LYS A 159 -2.93 -17.06 1.03
CA LYS A 159 -1.48 -16.95 1.22
C LYS A 159 -0.85 -15.97 0.22
N GLU A 160 -1.21 -16.07 -1.04
CA GLU A 160 -0.70 -15.19 -2.08
C GLU A 160 -1.12 -13.74 -1.84
N HIS A 161 -2.39 -13.51 -1.54
CA HIS A 161 -2.92 -12.19 -1.20
C HIS A 161 -2.17 -11.57 0.00
N TYR A 162 -2.07 -12.30 1.12
CA TYR A 162 -1.36 -11.84 2.31
C TYR A 162 0.13 -11.60 2.06
N SER A 163 0.77 -12.48 1.29
CA SER A 163 2.19 -12.33 0.93
C SER A 163 2.45 -11.02 0.21
N ILE A 164 1.53 -10.57 -0.64
CA ILE A 164 1.71 -9.37 -1.45
C ILE A 164 1.51 -8.10 -0.64
N ILE A 165 0.48 -8.04 0.22
CA ILE A 165 0.32 -6.92 1.14
C ILE A 165 1.52 -6.85 2.10
N PHE A 166 2.02 -8.00 2.54
CA PHE A 166 3.20 -8.07 3.41
C PHE A 166 4.47 -7.55 2.72
N LYS A 167 4.70 -7.93 1.46
CA LYS A 167 5.79 -7.40 0.62
C LYS A 167 5.67 -5.91 0.39
N LEU A 168 4.46 -5.36 0.19
CA LEU A 168 4.26 -3.92 0.03
C LEU A 168 4.70 -3.14 1.27
N ASN A 169 4.35 -3.63 2.47
CA ASN A 169 4.79 -3.00 3.72
C ASN A 169 6.30 -3.14 3.93
N TYR A 170 6.89 -4.28 3.54
CA TYR A 170 8.35 -4.48 3.61
C TYR A 170 9.11 -3.58 2.61
N ALA A 171 8.64 -3.43 1.37
CA ALA A 171 9.20 -2.48 0.41
C ALA A 171 9.19 -1.04 0.96
N THR A 172 8.09 -0.68 1.61
CA THR A 172 7.94 0.63 2.26
C THR A 172 8.90 0.79 3.44
N TYR A 173 9.12 -0.27 4.23
CA TYR A 173 10.15 -0.29 5.28
C TYR A 173 11.53 0.02 4.68
N LEU A 174 11.92 -0.70 3.62
CA LEU A 174 13.24 -0.55 3.00
C LEU A 174 13.48 0.89 2.54
N ASP A 175 12.49 1.51 1.88
CA ASP A 175 12.52 2.92 1.49
C ASP A 175 12.71 3.86 2.69
N VAL A 176 11.88 3.72 3.72
CA VAL A 176 11.87 4.64 4.87
C VAL A 176 13.11 4.45 5.75
N ALA A 177 13.65 3.24 5.82
CA ALA A 177 14.87 2.90 6.55
C ALA A 177 16.15 3.32 5.81
N GLY A 178 16.05 3.82 4.57
CA GLY A 178 17.22 4.14 3.75
C GLY A 178 18.05 2.89 3.40
N LYS A 179 17.40 1.73 3.27
CA LYS A 179 18.02 0.48 2.83
C LYS A 179 18.21 0.50 1.31
N SER A 180 18.80 -0.57 0.74
CA SER A 180 19.09 -0.68 -0.69
C SER A 180 17.86 -0.29 -1.54
N PRO A 181 17.96 0.75 -2.38
CA PRO A 181 16.91 1.12 -3.32
C PRO A 181 16.52 -0.03 -4.25
N GLU A 182 17.50 -0.84 -4.65
CA GLU A 182 17.31 -1.99 -5.53
C GLU A 182 16.43 -3.05 -4.86
N GLU A 183 16.64 -3.32 -3.57
CA GLU A 183 15.81 -4.26 -2.81
C GLU A 183 14.38 -3.74 -2.65
N ALA A 184 14.20 -2.45 -2.33
CA ALA A 184 12.88 -1.84 -2.24
C ALA A 184 12.12 -1.93 -3.57
N LEU A 185 12.79 -1.58 -4.67
CA LEU A 185 12.25 -1.64 -6.02
C LEU A 185 11.89 -3.07 -6.44
N TYR A 186 12.71 -4.07 -6.09
CA TYR A 186 12.41 -5.48 -6.31
C TYR A 186 11.06 -5.87 -5.70
N TYR A 187 10.81 -5.51 -4.44
CA TYR A 187 9.55 -5.84 -3.79
C TYR A 187 8.36 -5.05 -4.35
N PHE A 188 8.53 -3.75 -4.68
CA PHE A 188 7.48 -2.99 -5.37
C PHE A 188 7.10 -3.66 -6.70
N ARG A 189 8.08 -4.06 -7.52
CA ARG A 189 7.85 -4.77 -8.77
C ARG A 189 7.08 -6.08 -8.56
N LYS A 190 7.47 -6.89 -7.56
CA LYS A 190 6.75 -8.14 -7.24
C LYS A 190 5.27 -7.89 -6.88
N VAL A 191 4.99 -6.81 -6.15
CA VAL A 191 3.62 -6.42 -5.79
C VAL A 191 2.84 -6.01 -7.04
N ILE A 192 3.40 -5.12 -7.86
CA ILE A 192 2.76 -4.65 -9.09
C ILE A 192 2.46 -5.81 -10.05
N MET A 193 3.44 -6.69 -10.29
CA MET A 193 3.24 -7.84 -11.18
C MET A 193 2.15 -8.79 -10.71
N PHE A 194 2.03 -9.00 -9.41
CA PHE A 194 0.94 -9.78 -8.85
C PHE A 194 -0.42 -9.10 -9.06
N CYS A 195 -0.50 -7.79 -8.81
CA CYS A 195 -1.73 -7.06 -9.02
C CYS A 195 -2.21 -7.16 -10.48
N LEU A 196 -1.27 -7.11 -11.43
CA LEU A 196 -1.58 -7.22 -12.86
C LEU A 196 -1.99 -8.62 -13.29
N SER A 197 -1.44 -9.67 -12.69
CA SER A 197 -1.87 -11.03 -12.98
C SER A 197 -3.21 -11.39 -12.32
N LYS A 198 -3.66 -10.61 -11.32
CA LYS A 198 -4.93 -10.80 -10.61
C LYS A 198 -5.73 -9.49 -10.46
N PRO A 199 -6.29 -8.93 -11.55
CA PRO A 199 -6.90 -7.59 -11.54
C PRO A 199 -8.12 -7.47 -10.64
N SER A 200 -8.90 -8.55 -10.47
CA SER A 200 -10.12 -8.52 -9.65
C SER A 200 -9.86 -8.38 -8.16
N ILE A 201 -8.64 -8.69 -7.69
CA ILE A 201 -8.34 -8.91 -6.25
C ILE A 201 -7.53 -7.74 -5.66
N SER A 202 -7.04 -6.81 -6.48
CA SER A 202 -5.78 -6.13 -6.15
C SER A 202 -5.71 -4.64 -6.44
N GLU A 203 -6.80 -3.98 -6.84
CA GLU A 203 -6.77 -2.57 -7.22
C GLU A 203 -6.30 -1.65 -6.09
N GLU A 204 -6.76 -1.84 -4.86
CA GLU A 204 -6.31 -1.02 -3.74
C GLU A 204 -4.80 -1.22 -3.46
N ILE A 205 -4.36 -2.48 -3.50
CA ILE A 205 -2.96 -2.86 -3.31
C ILE A 205 -2.11 -2.25 -4.42
N TYR A 206 -2.58 -2.32 -5.65
CA TYR A 206 -1.95 -1.72 -6.82
C TYR A 206 -1.83 -0.21 -6.63
N ASN A 207 -2.94 0.46 -6.31
CA ASN A 207 -2.97 1.91 -6.13
C ASN A 207 -1.97 2.35 -5.05
N LYS A 208 -1.95 1.64 -3.93
CA LYS A 208 -1.03 1.90 -2.83
C LYS A 208 0.44 1.63 -3.21
N ALA A 209 0.69 0.58 -3.98
CA ALA A 209 2.02 0.24 -4.47
C ALA A 209 2.55 1.28 -5.46
N VAL A 210 1.77 1.65 -6.47
CA VAL A 210 2.16 2.67 -7.46
C VAL A 210 2.30 4.05 -6.81
N TYR A 211 1.42 4.41 -5.86
CA TYR A 211 1.54 5.65 -5.11
C TYR A 211 2.86 5.69 -4.34
N ASN A 212 3.20 4.65 -3.59
CA ASN A 212 4.47 4.58 -2.86
C ASN A 212 5.68 4.59 -3.81
N LEU A 213 5.57 3.91 -4.94
CA LEU A 213 6.61 3.86 -5.97
C LEU A 213 6.87 5.24 -6.59
N ALA A 214 5.85 6.07 -6.79
CA ALA A 214 5.99 7.44 -7.28
C ALA A 214 6.89 8.29 -6.37
N PHE A 215 6.67 8.22 -5.06
CA PHE A 215 7.50 8.92 -4.07
C PHE A 215 8.92 8.36 -4.04
N PHE A 216 9.04 7.03 -4.13
CA PHE A 216 10.33 6.35 -4.16
C PHE A 216 11.18 6.81 -5.36
N PHE A 217 10.62 6.82 -6.58
CA PHE A 217 11.32 7.34 -7.77
C PHE A 217 11.69 8.81 -7.63
N ASN A 218 10.80 9.64 -7.07
CA ASN A 218 11.14 11.03 -6.83
C ASN A 218 12.34 11.19 -5.85
N LYS A 219 12.43 10.38 -4.79
CA LYS A 219 13.61 10.38 -3.89
C LYS A 219 14.90 10.04 -4.63
N LEU A 220 14.82 9.14 -5.61
CA LEU A 220 15.94 8.77 -6.48
C LEU A 220 16.19 9.78 -7.61
N LYS A 221 15.46 10.89 -7.66
CA LYS A 221 15.49 11.89 -8.75
C LYS A 221 15.12 11.33 -10.12
N MET A 222 14.40 10.20 -10.15
CA MET A 222 13.83 9.56 -11.33
C MET A 222 12.45 10.17 -11.63
N VAL A 223 12.45 11.42 -12.09
CA VAL A 223 11.23 12.25 -12.16
C VAL A 223 10.27 11.80 -13.26
N ASP A 224 10.76 11.26 -14.38
CA ASP A 224 9.86 10.75 -15.43
C ASP A 224 9.13 9.48 -14.97
N GLU A 225 9.79 8.62 -14.23
CA GLU A 225 9.23 7.39 -13.66
C GLU A 225 8.22 7.70 -12.55
N ALA A 226 8.50 8.72 -11.73
CA ALA A 226 7.53 9.25 -10.76
C ALA A 226 6.27 9.80 -11.45
N ALA A 227 6.43 10.51 -12.57
CA ALA A 227 5.31 11.03 -13.36
C ALA A 227 4.50 9.89 -14.02
N ALA A 228 5.18 8.85 -14.54
CA ALA A 228 4.53 7.67 -15.10
C ALA A 228 3.66 6.93 -14.06
N CYS A 229 4.07 6.90 -12.79
CA CYS A 229 3.24 6.35 -11.71
C CYS A 229 1.94 7.16 -11.52
N TYR A 230 2.01 8.49 -11.60
CA TYR A 230 0.84 9.34 -11.55
C TYR A 230 -0.08 9.11 -12.76
N ASP A 231 0.48 9.03 -13.97
CA ASP A 231 -0.30 8.79 -15.19
C ASP A 231 -1.07 7.46 -15.14
N SER A 232 -0.41 6.42 -14.61
CA SER A 232 -1.04 5.11 -14.38
C SER A 232 -2.25 5.20 -13.44
N LEU A 233 -2.09 5.86 -12.29
CA LEU A 233 -3.19 6.03 -11.34
C LEU A 233 -4.31 6.93 -11.87
N PHE A 234 -3.94 7.96 -12.63
CA PHE A 234 -4.89 8.86 -13.27
C PHE A 234 -5.73 8.13 -14.33
N TYR A 235 -5.10 7.27 -15.14
CA TYR A 235 -5.82 6.45 -16.12
C TYR A 235 -6.89 5.57 -15.45
N ILE A 236 -6.55 4.88 -14.36
CA ILE A 236 -7.51 4.06 -13.61
C ILE A 236 -8.65 4.92 -13.05
N ALA A 237 -8.32 6.07 -12.45
CA ALA A 237 -9.30 6.97 -11.83
C ALA A 237 -10.28 7.61 -12.84
N THR A 238 -9.85 7.77 -14.10
CA THR A 238 -10.65 8.36 -15.18
C THR A 238 -11.38 7.33 -16.04
N CYS A 239 -11.17 6.04 -15.81
CA CYS A 239 -11.89 4.99 -16.53
C CYS A 239 -13.40 5.12 -16.30
N GLN A 240 -14.19 5.13 -17.40
CA GLN A 240 -15.61 5.49 -17.38
C GLN A 240 -16.46 4.64 -16.41
N SER A 241 -16.14 3.34 -16.28
CA SER A 241 -16.82 2.44 -15.35
C SER A 241 -16.53 2.72 -13.87
N ARG A 242 -15.50 3.52 -13.57
CA ARG A 242 -14.93 3.70 -12.22
C ARG A 242 -14.89 5.14 -11.74
N LYS A 243 -15.10 6.10 -12.65
CA LYS A 243 -15.04 7.53 -12.35
C LYS A 243 -15.87 7.92 -11.11
N ASN A 244 -17.05 7.33 -10.93
CA ASN A 244 -17.91 7.59 -9.76
C ASN A 244 -17.30 7.15 -8.42
N ILE A 245 -16.46 6.11 -8.39
CA ILE A 245 -15.74 5.65 -7.19
C ILE A 245 -14.67 6.67 -6.79
N TYR A 246 -13.95 7.20 -7.78
CA TYR A 246 -12.86 8.16 -7.58
C TYR A 246 -13.32 9.61 -7.39
N LEU A 247 -14.56 9.93 -7.80
CA LEU A 247 -15.21 11.20 -7.48
C LEU A 247 -15.79 11.25 -6.05
N ASN A 248 -15.86 10.10 -5.35
CA ASN A 248 -16.29 10.08 -3.95
C ASN A 248 -15.26 10.80 -3.06
N ARG A 249 -15.73 11.56 -2.06
CA ARG A 249 -14.87 12.35 -1.16
C ARG A 249 -13.82 11.55 -0.39
N LYS A 250 -13.89 10.21 -0.35
CA LYS A 250 -12.89 9.36 0.32
C LYS A 250 -11.67 9.01 -0.56
N THR A 251 -11.73 9.20 -1.88
CA THR A 251 -10.70 8.78 -2.86
C THR A 251 -9.86 9.94 -3.40
N LYS A 252 -9.94 11.12 -2.77
CA LYS A 252 -9.29 12.40 -3.11
C LYS A 252 -7.75 12.41 -3.06
N ASN A 253 -7.08 11.26 -2.99
CA ASN A 253 -5.62 11.19 -3.01
C ASN A 253 -5.00 11.58 -4.37
N MET A 254 -5.79 11.59 -5.46
CA MET A 254 -5.31 11.97 -6.79
C MET A 254 -4.94 13.44 -6.90
N GLY A 255 -5.70 14.36 -6.30
CA GLY A 255 -5.38 15.78 -6.25
C GLY A 255 -4.03 16.03 -5.58
N ARG A 256 -3.83 15.44 -4.40
CA ARG A 256 -2.55 15.49 -3.69
C ARG A 256 -1.39 14.87 -4.49
N LEU A 257 -1.62 13.74 -5.17
CA LEU A 257 -0.59 13.13 -6.02
C LEU A 257 -0.24 14.04 -7.19
N ALA A 258 -1.22 14.70 -7.81
CA ALA A 258 -1.00 15.65 -8.89
C ALA A 258 -0.20 16.87 -8.43
N VAL A 259 -0.52 17.43 -7.25
CA VAL A 259 0.25 18.52 -6.61
C VAL A 259 1.71 18.11 -6.44
N ASN A 260 1.96 16.93 -5.89
CA ASN A 260 3.31 16.42 -5.69
C ASN A 260 4.04 16.20 -7.02
N CYS A 261 3.41 15.49 -7.96
CA CYS A 261 3.96 15.20 -9.28
C CYS A 261 4.32 16.48 -10.04
N ALA A 262 3.42 17.47 -10.08
CA ALA A 262 3.67 18.77 -10.68
C ALA A 262 4.84 19.50 -10.01
N THR A 263 4.92 19.47 -8.68
CA THR A 263 6.04 20.07 -7.93
C THR A 263 7.36 19.40 -8.28
N TRP A 264 7.41 18.07 -8.36
CA TRP A 264 8.61 17.32 -8.74
C TRP A 264 9.07 17.65 -10.16
N LEU A 265 8.12 17.74 -11.09
CA LEU A 265 8.37 18.13 -12.48
C LEU A 265 8.88 19.57 -12.59
N MET A 266 8.29 20.52 -11.86
CA MET A 266 8.77 21.91 -11.80
C MET A 266 10.20 22.01 -11.28
N ASN A 267 10.52 21.30 -10.19
CA ASN A 267 11.87 21.28 -9.62
C ASN A 267 12.90 20.67 -10.58
N ALA A 268 12.46 19.82 -11.52
CA ALA A 268 13.28 19.27 -12.59
C ALA A 268 13.26 20.10 -13.89
N GLY A 269 12.64 21.29 -13.90
CA GLY A 269 12.53 22.17 -15.08
C GLY A 269 11.52 21.70 -16.14
N LYS A 270 10.69 20.70 -15.84
CA LYS A 270 9.71 20.09 -16.77
C LYS A 270 8.35 20.78 -16.67
N PHE A 271 8.33 22.09 -16.89
CA PHE A 271 7.16 22.96 -16.69
C PHE A 271 5.93 22.55 -17.52
N GLU A 272 6.11 22.19 -18.80
CA GLU A 272 4.97 21.78 -19.65
C GLU A 272 4.30 20.51 -19.14
N LYS A 273 5.07 19.48 -18.75
CA LYS A 273 4.52 18.27 -18.13
C LYS A 273 3.81 18.58 -16.82
N ALA A 274 4.38 19.46 -15.99
CA ALA A 274 3.74 19.89 -14.75
C ALA A 274 2.38 20.58 -15.02
N ARG A 275 2.31 21.47 -16.03
CA ARG A 275 1.07 22.13 -16.45
C ARG A 275 0.03 21.14 -16.96
N GLU A 276 0.46 20.11 -17.67
CA GLU A 276 -0.42 19.03 -18.16
C GLU A 276 -1.05 18.25 -17.00
N VAL A 277 -0.22 17.79 -16.04
CA VAL A 277 -0.66 17.06 -14.82
C VAL A 277 -1.74 17.85 -14.07
N LEU A 278 -1.49 19.13 -13.83
CA LEU A 278 -2.44 20.00 -13.13
C LEU A 278 -3.73 20.18 -13.94
N SER A 279 -3.60 20.47 -15.24
CA SER A 279 -4.76 20.77 -16.10
C SER A 279 -5.68 19.56 -16.28
N LYS A 280 -5.13 18.35 -16.44
CA LYS A 280 -5.96 17.14 -16.56
C LYS A 280 -6.62 16.76 -15.24
N THR A 281 -5.93 16.93 -14.11
CA THR A 281 -6.52 16.70 -12.78
C THR A 281 -7.68 17.64 -12.50
N LEU A 282 -7.50 18.94 -12.79
CA LEU A 282 -8.52 19.95 -12.61
C LEU A 282 -9.74 19.69 -13.52
N ARG A 283 -9.51 19.35 -14.80
CA ARG A 283 -10.58 19.04 -15.75
C ARG A 283 -11.46 17.87 -15.32
N GLU A 284 -10.86 16.83 -14.74
CA GLU A 284 -11.59 15.62 -14.34
C GLU A 284 -12.25 15.70 -12.96
N GLY A 285 -12.01 16.78 -12.19
CA GLY A 285 -12.58 16.93 -10.85
C GLY A 285 -12.02 15.96 -9.81
N LEU A 286 -10.85 15.35 -10.06
CA LEU A 286 -10.24 14.30 -9.24
C LEU A 286 -9.46 14.84 -8.03
N TYR A 287 -10.05 15.74 -7.25
CA TYR A 287 -9.36 16.46 -6.18
C TYR A 287 -10.27 16.83 -4.99
N SER A 288 -9.67 17.13 -3.83
CA SER A 288 -10.37 17.75 -2.70
C SER A 288 -10.47 19.28 -2.83
N ARG A 289 -11.35 19.93 -2.07
CA ARG A 289 -11.37 21.41 -2.04
C ARG A 289 -10.04 21.98 -1.56
N ASP A 290 -9.37 21.30 -0.64
CA ASP A 290 -8.06 21.69 -0.14
C ASP A 290 -7.02 21.55 -1.26
N ASP A 291 -7.04 20.43 -2.00
CA ASP A 291 -6.14 20.21 -3.14
C ASP A 291 -6.43 21.17 -4.31
N GLU A 292 -7.69 21.57 -4.54
CA GLU A 292 -8.08 22.50 -5.61
C GLU A 292 -7.32 23.82 -5.51
N HIS A 293 -7.25 24.37 -4.30
CA HIS A 293 -6.51 25.59 -4.03
C HIS A 293 -5.02 25.42 -4.37
N ASP A 294 -4.41 24.32 -3.91
CA ASP A 294 -3.00 24.04 -4.16
C ASP A 294 -2.70 23.79 -5.64
N LEU A 295 -3.57 23.07 -6.35
CA LEU A 295 -3.47 22.82 -7.80
C LEU A 295 -3.54 24.13 -8.59
N MET A 296 -4.50 25.00 -8.27
CA MET A 296 -4.67 26.29 -8.95
C MET A 296 -3.50 27.23 -8.67
N LYS A 297 -3.02 27.26 -7.43
CA LYS A 297 -1.85 28.05 -7.03
C LYS A 297 -0.57 27.58 -7.73
N LEU A 298 -0.35 26.27 -7.82
CA LEU A 298 0.78 25.71 -8.58
C LEU A 298 0.66 26.04 -10.07
N LYS A 299 -0.54 25.94 -10.65
CA LYS A 299 -0.77 26.22 -12.07
C LYS A 299 -0.46 27.67 -12.42
N GLN A 300 -0.75 28.63 -11.53
CA GLN A 300 -0.42 30.05 -11.72
C GLN A 300 1.08 30.33 -11.63
N LYS A 301 1.86 29.46 -10.97
CA LYS A 301 3.32 29.59 -10.83
C LYS A 301 4.10 29.06 -12.04
N ILE A 302 3.44 28.34 -12.95
CA ILE A 302 4.05 27.66 -14.12
C ILE A 302 3.77 28.43 -15.41
#